data_AF-A0A4P5P336-F1
#
_entry.id   AF-A0A4P5P336-F1
#
_cell.length_a   1.000
_cell.length_b   1.000
_cell.length_c   1.000
_cell.angle_alpha   90.00
_cell.angle_beta   90.00
_cell.angle_gamma   90.00
#
_symmetry.space_group_name_H-M   'P 1'
#
loop_
_entity.id
_entity.type
_entity.pdbx_description
1 polymer ?
#
loop_
_entity_poly.entity_id
_entity_poly.type
_entity_poly.pdbx_seq_one_letter_code
_entity_poly.pdbx_strand_id
1 'polypeptide(L)' 'MELHTKRCTIREFIEEDIPAFVLYHNDDDWMRYQGFKGRTKEEYRKYSWKIQ' A
#
# COMPACT_ATOMS: atom_id res chain seq x y z
N MET A 1 -7.92 9.39 -9.73
CA MET A 1 -9.37 9.14 -9.47
C MET A 1 -9.64 9.33 -7.99
N GLU A 2 -10.69 10.07 -7.61
CA GLU A 2 -11.04 10.33 -6.21
C GLU A 2 -12.53 10.05 -5.94
N LEU A 3 -12.82 9.28 -4.89
CA LEU A 3 -14.19 8.87 -4.50
C LEU A 3 -14.39 9.08 -3.01
N HIS A 4 -15.51 9.70 -2.63
CA HIS A 4 -15.86 9.97 -1.23
C HIS A 4 -17.15 9.26 -0.83
N THR A 5 -17.16 8.73 0.39
CA THR A 5 -18.34 8.21 1.07
C THR A 5 -18.46 8.88 2.44
N LYS A 6 -19.55 8.60 3.19
CA LYS A 6 -19.72 9.13 4.55
C LYS A 6 -18.56 8.79 5.51
N ARG A 7 -17.84 7.67 5.27
CA ARG A 7 -16.83 7.15 6.21
C ARG A 7 -15.41 7.08 5.64
N CYS A 8 -15.25 7.09 4.32
CA CYS A 8 -13.98 6.80 3.67
C CYS A 8 -13.79 7.62 2.39
N THR A 9 -12.53 7.90 2.08
CA THR A 9 -12.07 8.49 0.82
C THR A 9 -11.13 7.50 0.12
N ILE A 10 -11.36 7.27 -1.16
CA ILE A 10 -10.42 6.59 -2.06
C ILE A 10 -9.78 7.67 -2.91
N ARG A 11 -8.45 7.74 -2.90
CA ARG A 11 -7.66 8.70 -3.66
C ARG A 11 -6.44 8.01 -4.25
N GLU A 12 -5.72 8.73 -5.09
CA GLU A 12 -4.41 8.28 -5.58
C GLU A 12 -3.43 8.10 -4.42
N PHE A 13 -2.55 7.13 -4.58
CA PHE A 13 -1.53 6.78 -3.61
C PHE A 13 -0.39 7.80 -3.67
N ILE A 14 0.05 8.30 -2.52
CA ILE A 14 1.16 9.25 -2.40
C ILE A 14 2.32 8.63 -1.61
N GLU A 15 3.49 9.24 -1.67
CA GLU A 15 4.70 8.68 -1.05
C GLU A 15 4.57 8.50 0.47
N GLU A 16 3.83 9.41 1.11
CA GLU A 16 3.54 9.42 2.53
C GLU A 16 2.70 8.22 2.98
N ASP A 17 2.02 7.54 2.05
CA ASP A 17 1.22 6.35 2.34
C ASP A 17 2.08 5.09 2.46
N ILE A 18 3.31 5.08 1.90
CA ILE A 18 4.16 3.90 1.85
C ILE A 18 4.39 3.28 3.24
N PRO A 19 4.74 4.02 4.31
CA PRO A 19 4.96 3.43 5.62
C PRO A 19 3.74 2.66 6.16
N ALA A 20 2.53 3.23 6.02
CA ALA A 20 1.30 2.60 6.47
C ALA A 20 0.97 1.36 5.61
N PHE A 21 1.18 1.47 4.30
CA PHE A 21 1.01 0.36 3.38
C PHE A 21 1.95 -0.80 3.72
N VAL A 22 3.24 -0.54 3.94
CA VAL A 22 4.22 -1.57 4.29
C VAL A 22 3.88 -2.27 5.59
N LEU A 23 3.46 -1.51 6.62
CA LEU A 23 3.07 -2.07 7.90
C LEU A 23 1.92 -3.07 7.75
N TYR A 24 0.86 -2.68 7.05
CA TYR A 24 -0.29 -3.54 6.77
C TYR A 24 0.07 -4.72 5.85
N HIS A 25 0.81 -4.45 4.76
CA HIS A 25 1.06 -5.44 3.71
C HIS A 25 2.03 -6.53 4.16
N ASN A 26 2.93 -6.23 5.10
CA ASN A 26 3.87 -7.18 5.69
C ASN A 26 3.32 -7.91 6.92
N ASP A 27 2.12 -7.60 7.39
CA ASP A 27 1.50 -8.33 8.50
C ASP A 27 1.07 -9.72 8.01
N ASP A 28 1.67 -10.76 8.57
CA ASP A 28 1.45 -12.14 8.11
C ASP A 28 0.07 -12.70 8.46
N ASP A 29 -0.54 -12.21 9.54
CA ASP A 29 -1.88 -12.61 9.94
C ASP A 29 -2.92 -11.99 9.01
N TRP A 30 -2.76 -10.70 8.70
CA TRP A 30 -3.68 -9.96 7.84
C TRP A 30 -3.50 -10.33 6.36
N MET A 31 -2.25 -10.54 5.93
CA MET A 31 -1.88 -10.81 4.54
C MET A 31 -1.50 -12.27 4.29
N ARG A 32 -2.10 -13.19 5.04
CA ARG A 32 -1.81 -14.63 5.01
C ARG A 32 -1.80 -15.23 3.60
N TYR A 33 -2.72 -14.82 2.74
CA TYR A 33 -2.90 -15.38 1.39
C TYR A 33 -2.35 -14.48 0.27
N GLN A 34 -1.80 -13.32 0.63
CA GLN A 34 -1.23 -12.40 -0.34
C GLN A 34 0.24 -12.72 -0.62
N GLY A 35 0.61 -12.64 -1.89
CA GLY A 35 2.00 -12.69 -2.32
C GLY A 35 2.68 -11.34 -2.12
N PHE A 36 3.95 -11.25 -2.52
CA PHE A 36 4.68 -9.98 -2.59
C PHE A 36 4.68 -9.18 -1.26
N LYS A 37 5.06 -9.82 -0.16
CA LYS A 37 5.15 -9.24 1.19
C LYS A 37 6.52 -9.48 1.83
N GLY A 38 6.80 -8.81 2.94
CA GLY A 38 8.05 -8.88 3.69
C GLY A 38 9.18 -8.00 3.13
N ARG A 39 8.84 -6.93 2.41
CA ARG A 39 9.81 -6.04 1.74
C ARG A 39 10.00 -4.72 2.48
N THR A 40 11.12 -4.05 2.22
CA THR A 40 11.41 -2.73 2.80
C THR A 40 10.65 -1.63 2.06
N LYS A 41 10.54 -0.46 2.71
CA LYS A 41 9.96 0.75 2.13
C LYS A 41 10.59 1.10 0.77
N GLU A 42 11.91 0.98 0.66
CA GLU A 42 12.68 1.33 -0.54
C GLU A 42 12.38 0.36 -1.69
N GLU A 43 12.18 -0.92 -1.37
CA GLU A 43 11.76 -1.91 -2.36
C GLU A 43 10.36 -1.58 -2.86
N TYR A 44 9.38 -1.35 -1.97
CA TYR A 44 8.03 -0.95 -2.38
C TYR A 44 8.01 0.33 -3.20
N ARG A 45 8.84 1.33 -2.85
CA ARG A 45 8.99 2.55 -3.63
C ARG A 45 9.35 2.22 -5.08
N LYS A 46 10.33 1.34 -5.34
CA LYS A 46 10.75 0.98 -6.71
C LYS A 46 9.64 0.33 -7.57
N TYR A 47 8.68 -0.36 -6.95
CA TYR A 47 7.57 -1.00 -7.67
C TYR A 47 6.35 -0.09 -7.81
N SER A 48 6.13 0.81 -6.85
CA SER A 48 5.00 1.76 -6.89
C SER A 48 5.01 2.66 -8.13
N TRP A 49 6.19 2.97 -8.68
CA TRP A 49 6.33 3.80 -9.89
C TRP A 49 6.29 3.02 -11.21
N LYS A 50 6.15 1.68 -11.17
CA LYS A 50 6.00 0.86 -12.38
C LYS A 50 4.54 0.59 -12.77
N ILE A 51 3.61 1.00 -11.91
CA ILE A 51 2.17 0.90 -12.14
C ILE A 51 1.66 2.33 -12.40
N GLN A 52 2.11 2.93 -13.50
CA GLN A 52 1.50 4.11 -14.12
C GLN A 52 1.25 3.82 -15.59
#